data_AF-A0A1F1I9M4-F1
#
_entry.id   AF-A0A1F1I9M4-F1
#
_cell.length_a   1.000
_cell.length_b   1.000
_cell.length_c   1.000
_cell.angle_alpha   90.00
_cell.angle_beta   90.00
_cell.angle_gamma   90.00
#
_symmetry.space_group_name_H-M   'P 1'
#
loop_
_entity.id
_entity.type
_entity.pdbx_description
1 polymer ?
#
loop_
_entity_poly.entity_id
_entity_poly.type
_entity_poly.pdbx_seq_one_letter_code
_entity_poly.pdbx_strand_id
1 'polypeptide(L)'
;MLSVLAGEMSIAEAARKEKVSEQSIGRWKAEFLEAGKTALVAGRSGPSSREEQLEAEVAELTQALGEAHLEARVWKKSAEGRLGPSRTSR
;
A
#
# COMPACT_ATOMS: atom_id res chain seq x y z
N MET A 1 3.35 8.02 30.10
CA MET A 1 3.22 6.68 29.49
C MET A 1 4.50 6.25 28.76
N LEU A 2 4.96 7.00 27.75
CA LEU A 2 6.15 6.60 26.96
C LEU A 2 7.42 6.44 27.80
N SER A 3 7.71 7.35 28.74
CA SER A 3 8.85 7.19 29.65
C SER A 3 8.76 5.96 30.57
N VAL A 4 7.56 5.45 30.86
CA VAL A 4 7.37 4.19 31.60
C VAL A 4 7.68 2.98 30.73
N LEU A 5 7.39 3.07 29.42
CA LEU A 5 7.74 2.04 28.45
C LEU A 5 9.24 2.05 28.13
N ALA A 6 9.84 3.24 28.05
CA ALA A 6 11.28 3.44 27.86
C ALA A 6 12.12 3.09 29.09
N GLY A 7 11.49 2.88 30.26
CA GLY A 7 12.18 2.58 31.52
C GLY A 7 12.79 3.80 32.23
N GLU A 8 12.58 4.99 31.69
CA GLU A 8 13.05 6.28 32.24
C GLU A 8 12.26 6.72 33.48
N MET A 9 11.04 6.20 33.65
CA MET A 9 10.15 6.51 34.78
C MET A 9 9.51 5.22 35.28
N SER A 10 9.55 4.98 36.59
CA SER A 10 8.86 3.83 37.19
C SER A 10 7.34 4.01 37.18
N ILE A 11 6.61 2.89 37.31
CA ILE A 11 5.15 2.89 37.45
C ILE A 11 4.73 3.71 38.69
N ALA A 12 5.47 3.59 39.79
CA ALA A 12 5.19 4.30 41.04
C ALA A 12 5.37 5.81 40.90
N GLU A 13 6.42 6.26 40.21
CA GLU A 13 6.63 7.69 39.92
C GLU A 13 5.52 8.24 39.01
N ALA A 14 5.13 7.49 37.98
CA ALA A 14 4.05 7.86 37.09
C ALA A 14 2.71 7.98 37.83
N ALA A 15 2.39 7.01 38.69
CA ALA A 15 1.18 6.99 39.50
C ALA A 15 1.07 8.21 40.43
N ARG A 16 2.17 8.57 41.11
CA ARG A 16 2.23 9.77 41.97
C ARG A 16 2.06 11.06 41.18
N LYS A 17 2.76 11.18 40.04
CA LYS A 17 2.71 12.37 39.18
C LYS A 17 1.30 12.62 38.63
N GLU A 18 0.68 11.57 38.14
CA GLU A 18 -0.62 11.63 37.47
C GLU A 18 -1.82 11.44 38.43
N LYS A 19 -1.55 11.24 39.73
CA LYS A 19 -2.55 11.03 40.80
C LYS A 19 -3.52 9.88 40.51
N VAL A 20 -2.99 8.78 39.97
CA VAL A 20 -3.74 7.54 39.72
C VAL A 20 -3.06 6.37 40.43
N SER A 21 -3.74 5.22 40.49
CA SER A 21 -3.15 4.03 41.10
C SER A 21 -2.03 3.43 40.24
N GLU A 22 -1.04 2.81 40.88
CA GLU A 22 0.00 2.02 40.18
C GLU A 22 -0.61 0.88 39.35
N GLN A 23 -1.71 0.29 39.85
CA GLN A 23 -2.46 -0.74 39.14
C GLN A 23 -3.03 -0.22 37.81
N SER A 24 -3.57 1.01 37.78
CA SER A 24 -4.09 1.65 36.56
C SER A 24 -2.98 1.84 35.52
N ILE A 25 -1.83 2.39 35.94
CA ILE A 25 -0.66 2.55 35.07
C ILE A 25 -0.15 1.19 34.56
N GLY A 26 -0.07 0.19 35.44
CA GLY A 26 0.32 -1.17 35.08
C GLY A 26 -0.62 -1.80 34.04
N ARG A 27 -1.93 -1.59 34.19
CA ARG A 27 -2.94 -2.07 33.23
C ARG A 27 -2.77 -1.40 31.87
N TRP A 28 -2.60 -0.09 31.82
CA TRP A 28 -2.37 0.63 30.57
C TRP A 28 -1.07 0.18 29.87
N LYS A 29 -0.03 -0.14 30.65
CA LYS A 29 1.22 -0.71 30.10
C LYS A 29 0.99 -2.05 29.43
N ALA A 30 0.24 -2.94 30.09
CA ALA A 30 -0.11 -4.23 29.53
C ALA A 30 -0.96 -4.09 28.26
N GLU A 31 -2.04 -3.30 28.33
CA GLU A 31 -2.93 -3.04 27.19
C GLU A 31 -2.18 -2.45 25.99
N PHE A 32 -1.30 -1.47 26.22
CA PHE A 32 -0.49 -0.87 25.16
C PHE A 32 0.46 -1.87 24.49
N LEU A 33 1.14 -2.71 25.28
CA LEU A 33 2.07 -3.69 24.75
C LEU A 33 1.35 -4.80 23.97
N GLU A 34 0.21 -5.27 24.45
CA GLU A 34 -0.59 -6.27 23.73
C GLU A 34 -1.18 -5.72 22.43
N ALA A 35 -1.72 -4.49 22.46
CA ALA A 35 -2.18 -3.80 21.25
C ALA A 35 -1.03 -3.57 20.26
N GLY A 36 0.14 -3.16 20.76
CA GLY A 36 1.34 -2.95 19.94
C GLY A 36 1.82 -4.24 19.27
N LYS A 37 1.90 -5.35 19.99
CA LYS A 37 2.23 -6.67 19.42
C LYS A 37 1.21 -7.09 18.36
N THR A 38 -0.07 -6.90 18.66
CA THR A 38 -1.16 -7.24 17.73
C THR A 38 -1.04 -6.46 16.43
N ALA A 39 -0.77 -5.15 16.51
CA ALA A 39 -0.57 -4.31 15.34
C ALA A 39 0.72 -4.68 14.56
N LEU A 40 1.79 -5.05 15.24
CA LEU A 40 3.02 -5.51 14.58
C LEU A 40 2.83 -6.85 13.84
N VAL A 41 2.08 -7.79 14.42
CA VAL A 41 1.76 -9.07 13.78
C VAL A 41 0.79 -8.89 12.62
N ALA A 42 -0.22 -8.05 12.78
CA ALA A 42 -1.16 -7.74 11.70
C ALA A 42 -0.49 -6.97 10.55
N GLY A 43 0.65 -6.31 10.81
CA GLY A 43 1.28 -5.40 9.87
C GLY A 43 0.49 -4.10 9.71
N ARG A 44 0.92 -3.23 8.79
CA ARG A 44 0.04 -2.13 8.34
C ARG A 44 -1.09 -2.77 7.54
N SER A 45 -2.33 -2.64 8.02
CA SER A 45 -3.50 -3.05 7.24
C SER A 45 -3.68 -2.12 6.04
N GLY A 46 -3.81 -2.71 4.85
CA GLY A 46 -4.15 -2.03 3.62
C GLY A 46 -2.93 -1.61 2.79
N PRO A 47 -3.11 -1.41 1.46
CA PRO A 47 -2.08 -0.82 0.63
C PRO A 47 -1.74 0.58 1.16
N SER A 48 -0.47 0.93 1.14
CA SER A 48 -0.05 2.31 1.31
C SER A 48 -0.68 3.19 0.23
N SER A 49 -0.84 4.48 0.50
CA SER A 49 -1.29 5.45 -0.52
C SER A 49 -0.44 5.41 -1.79
N ARG A 50 0.83 5.00 -1.68
CA ARG A 50 1.71 4.76 -2.83
C ARG A 50 1.36 3.50 -3.61
N GLU A 51 1.00 2.41 -2.93
CA GLU A 51 0.54 1.18 -3.60
C GLU A 51 -0.79 1.43 -4.33
N GLU A 52 -1.73 2.17 -3.73
CA GLU A 52 -2.99 2.56 -4.40
C GLU A 52 -2.73 3.43 -5.66
N GLN A 53 -1.80 4.39 -5.57
CA GLN A 53 -1.40 5.20 -6.72
C GLN A 53 -0.78 4.36 -7.82
N LEU A 54 0.10 3.41 -7.47
CA LEU A 54 0.72 2.52 -8.45
C LEU A 54 -0.29 1.58 -9.09
N GLU A 55 -1.27 1.06 -8.33
CA GLU A 55 -2.35 0.24 -8.89
C GLU A 55 -3.20 1.04 -9.90
N ALA A 56 -3.52 2.29 -9.58
CA ALA A 56 -4.22 3.19 -10.51
C ALA A 56 -3.41 3.47 -11.78
N GLU A 57 -2.11 3.75 -11.64
CA GLU A 57 -1.20 3.99 -12.77
C GLU A 57 -1.05 2.73 -13.65
N VAL A 58 -0.92 1.55 -13.04
CA VAL A 58 -0.88 0.28 -13.79
C VAL A 58 -2.17 0.04 -14.56
N ALA A 59 -3.33 0.34 -13.97
CA ALA A 59 -4.61 0.22 -14.67
C ALA A 59 -4.70 1.15 -15.87
N GLU A 60 -4.32 2.42 -15.71
CA GLU A 60 -4.30 3.42 -16.79
C GLU A 60 -3.35 3.02 -17.93
N LEU A 61 -2.11 2.64 -17.58
CA LEU A 61 -1.11 2.20 -18.56
C LEU A 61 -1.55 0.93 -19.29
N THR A 62 -2.18 -0.01 -18.59
CA THR A 62 -2.69 -1.26 -19.20
C THR A 62 -3.78 -0.95 -20.24
N GLN A 63 -4.68 -0.02 -19.93
CA GLN A 63 -5.71 0.41 -20.88
C GLN A 63 -5.08 1.09 -22.11
N ALA A 64 -4.22 2.09 -21.90
CA ALA A 64 -3.57 2.82 -22.99
C ALA A 64 -2.75 1.88 -23.91
N LEU A 65 -2.05 0.90 -23.33
CA LEU A 65 -1.32 -0.11 -24.08
C LEU A 65 -2.27 -0.99 -24.93
N GLY A 66 -3.43 -1.36 -24.37
CA GLY A 66 -4.46 -2.11 -25.09
C GLY A 66 -4.99 -1.35 -26.30
N GLU A 67 -5.31 -0.07 -26.13
CA GLU A 67 -5.77 0.82 -27.19
C GLU A 67 -4.72 0.96 -28.30
N ALA A 68 -3.47 1.28 -27.94
CA ALA A 68 -2.36 1.38 -28.89
C ALA A 68 -2.12 0.07 -29.66
N HIS A 69 -2.26 -1.08 -28.98
CA HIS A 69 -2.13 -2.38 -29.63
C HIS A 69 -3.24 -2.66 -30.64
N LEU A 70 -4.48 -2.24 -30.35
CA LEU A 70 -5.60 -2.35 -31.30
C LEU A 70 -5.38 -1.45 -32.51
N GLU A 71 -4.99 -0.20 -32.30
CA GLU A 71 -4.66 0.72 -33.39
C GLU A 71 -3.57 0.13 -34.29
N ALA A 72 -2.46 -0.32 -33.72
CA ALA A 72 -1.36 -0.93 -34.48
C ALA A 72 -1.83 -2.11 -35.35
N ARG A 73 -2.74 -2.96 -34.84
CA ARG A 73 -3.34 -4.04 -35.62
C ARG A 73 -4.21 -3.53 -36.78
N VAL A 74 -5.03 -2.51 -36.55
CA VAL A 74 -5.87 -1.91 -37.59
C VAL A 74 -5.02 -1.30 -38.70
N TRP A 75 -3.98 -0.54 -38.34
CA TRP A 75 -3.03 0.04 -39.29
C TRP A 75 -2.35 -1.02 -40.16
N LYS A 76 -1.85 -2.10 -39.54
CA LYS A 76 -1.22 -3.22 -40.24
C LYS A 76 -2.18 -3.87 -41.25
N LYS A 77 -3.41 -4.21 -40.81
CA LYS A 77 -4.42 -4.82 -41.68
C LYS A 77 -4.83 -3.90 -42.84
N SER A 78 -4.94 -2.59 -42.59
CA SER A 78 -5.24 -1.60 -43.63
C SER A 78 -4.10 -1.50 -44.66
N ALA A 79 -2.83 -1.53 -44.21
CA ALA A 79 -1.68 -1.54 -45.10
C ALA A 79 -1.64 -2.80 -45.99
N GLU A 80 -1.89 -3.98 -45.43
CA GLU A 80 -1.98 -5.24 -46.17
C GLU A 80 -3.10 -5.21 -47.23
N GLY A 81 -4.27 -4.64 -46.89
CA GLY A 81 -5.38 -4.50 -47.83
C GLY A 81 -5.12 -3.52 -48.99
N ARG A 82 -4.19 -2.58 -48.84
CA ARG A 82 -3.77 -1.65 -49.90
C ARG A 82 -2.72 -2.22 -50.85
N LEU A 83 -2.00 -3.26 -50.44
CA LEU A 83 -0.96 -3.93 -51.23
C LEU A 83 -1.54 -5.10 -52.05
N GLY A 84 -2.65 -4.87 -52.78
CA GLY A 84 -3.30 -5.89 -53.61
C GLY A 84 -2.32 -6.69 -54.48
N PRO A 85 -2.63 -7.96 -54.83
CA PRO A 85 -1.65 -8.92 -55.34
C PRO A 85 -0.79 -8.32 -56.43
N SER A 86 0.53 -8.33 -56.19
CA SER A 86 1.52 -7.75 -57.08
C SER A 86 1.31 -8.34 -58.47
N ARG A 87 0.94 -7.51 -59.46
CA ARG A 87 0.96 -7.90 -60.87
C ARG A 87 2.41 -8.18 -61.24
N THR A 88 2.84 -9.42 -61.08
CA THR A 88 4.07 -9.92 -61.71
C THR A 88 3.80 -9.91 -63.21
N SER A 89 4.55 -9.07 -63.93
CA SER A 89 4.45 -8.94 -65.39
C SER A 89 4.69 -10.28 -66.07
N ARG A 90 3.88 -10.57 -67.09
CA ARG A 90 4.15 -11.61 -68.10
C ARG A 90 4.86 -10.96 -69.28
#